data_AF-A0AAN9QAK0-F1
#
_entry.id   AF-A0AAN9QAK0-F1
#
_cell.length_a   1.000
_cell.length_b   1.000
_cell.length_c   1.000
_cell.angle_alpha   90.00
_cell.angle_beta   90.00
_cell.angle_gamma   90.00
#
_symmetry.space_group_name_H-M   'P 1'
#
loop_
_entity.id
_entity.type
_entity.pdbx_description
1 polymer ?
#
loop_
_entity_poly.entity_id
_entity_poly.type
_entity_poly.pdbx_seq_one_letter_code
_entity_poly.pdbx_strand_id
1 'polypeptide(L)'
;MDSSEDCKVLNKNTNMTVTEQPLHPWLKKYRRWLRVSFYIIFLLIGQCTATFLGRLYFEKGGNSKWISTFVQSAGFPILIPLLFYFQKHVKLTNMPNHDSSKTKPKRSILFSLYIAFGLILTWNDLMYSYGLLYLPLSTFVLICATQLAFSATFSFFLNSQRLTPLIFNSIVLLTMSVSLLATNADSEHTKGIIPKEKHIIGFFCTLAASATFSLHHSLVQLSFEKVIKTETFSSILDMQFYTSFIAASASIVGLFASGEWKTLDREMKEFENGRVSYIMTLLWISVIWQISYIGMLGLISEVSSLFSIVIGTLELPISPFLAVIVFHDKVNGVKIIALLLAVWGFLSYIYQHYLDDQNAKKNKSYVLEVSKGEVEI
;
A
#
# COMPACT_ATOMS: atom_id res chain seq x y z
N MET A 1 -44.17 70.96 15.86
CA MET A 1 -44.12 69.54 15.43
C MET A 1 -42.67 69.12 15.55
N ASP A 2 -42.39 68.30 16.58
CA ASP A 2 -41.13 67.68 17.06
C ASP A 2 -39.85 68.54 17.16
N SER A 3 -39.32 68.85 18.36
CA SER A 3 -38.60 67.97 19.33
C SER A 3 -37.33 67.37 18.72
N SER A 4 -36.15 67.30 19.34
CA SER A 4 -35.54 67.76 20.60
C SER A 4 -34.05 67.39 20.47
N GLU A 5 -33.21 68.10 21.19
CA GLU A 5 -31.74 68.00 21.28
C GLU A 5 -31.17 66.61 21.67
N ASP A 6 -29.89 66.46 21.31
CA ASP A 6 -28.78 65.76 21.98
C ASP A 6 -28.91 64.30 22.44
N CYS A 7 -27.97 63.43 21.98
CA CYS A 7 -27.01 62.76 22.88
C CYS A 7 -25.93 61.97 22.12
N LYS A 8 -24.65 62.21 22.47
CA LYS A 8 -23.50 61.32 22.18
C LYS A 8 -23.75 59.91 22.74
N VAL A 9 -23.57 58.85 21.94
CA VAL A 9 -23.31 57.50 22.47
C VAL A 9 -22.28 56.73 21.59
N LEU A 10 -21.07 56.66 22.13
CA LEU A 10 -20.25 55.47 22.33
C LEU A 10 -20.02 54.47 21.18
N ASN A 11 -18.85 54.65 20.55
CA ASN A 11 -17.86 53.62 20.19
C ASN A 11 -18.23 52.15 20.52
N LYS A 12 -18.43 51.32 19.48
CA LYS A 12 -18.17 49.88 19.57
C LYS A 12 -17.70 49.33 18.23
N ASN A 13 -16.40 49.48 17.99
CA ASN A 13 -15.64 48.62 17.10
C ASN A 13 -15.95 47.15 17.43
N THR A 14 -16.66 46.45 16.55
CA THR A 14 -16.70 45.00 16.57
C THR A 14 -16.21 44.51 15.21
N ASN A 15 -14.89 44.66 15.01
CA ASN A 15 -14.19 43.80 14.06
C ASN A 15 -14.31 42.39 14.63
N MET A 16 -15.28 41.62 14.12
CA MET A 16 -15.37 40.20 14.36
C MET A 16 -14.23 39.56 13.57
N THR A 17 -13.01 39.63 14.11
CA THR A 17 -11.93 38.74 13.73
C THR A 17 -12.42 37.35 14.07
N VAL A 18 -12.86 36.61 13.05
CA VAL A 18 -12.97 35.15 13.12
C VAL A 18 -11.55 34.66 13.33
N THR A 19 -11.17 34.54 14.60
CA THR A 19 -9.96 33.87 15.01
C THR A 19 -10.14 32.42 14.58
N GLU A 20 -9.56 32.04 13.44
CA GLU A 20 -9.31 30.63 13.17
C GLU A 20 -8.43 30.13 14.31
N GLN A 21 -9.06 29.47 15.29
CA GLN A 21 -8.35 28.82 16.37
C GLN A 21 -7.38 27.81 15.74
N PRO A 22 -6.07 27.88 16.06
CA PRO A 22 -5.14 26.87 15.59
C PRO A 22 -5.54 25.53 16.20
N LEU A 23 -5.96 24.58 15.36
CA LEU A 23 -6.33 23.24 15.76
C LEU A 23 -5.25 22.65 16.69
N HIS A 24 -5.63 22.30 17.92
CA HIS A 24 -4.70 21.86 18.97
C HIS A 24 -3.76 20.73 18.46
N PRO A 25 -2.43 20.80 18.64
CA PRO A 25 -1.46 19.87 18.04
C PRO A 25 -1.73 18.39 18.29
N TRP A 26 -2.37 18.08 19.42
CA TRP A 26 -2.78 16.72 19.81
C TRP A 26 -3.87 16.14 18.90
N LEU A 27 -4.87 16.94 18.50
CA LEU A 27 -5.95 16.53 17.59
C LEU A 27 -5.40 16.20 16.20
N LYS A 28 -4.41 16.96 15.72
CA LYS A 28 -3.74 16.71 14.44
C LYS A 28 -2.93 15.41 14.46
N LYS A 29 -2.24 15.12 15.57
CA LYS A 29 -1.51 13.86 15.76
C LYS A 29 -2.47 12.66 15.80
N TYR A 30 -3.54 12.76 16.59
CA TYR A 30 -4.54 11.70 16.70
C TYR A 30 -5.21 11.40 15.34
N ARG A 31 -5.58 12.45 14.59
CA ARG A 31 -6.14 12.31 13.24
C ARG A 31 -5.19 11.59 12.28
N ARG A 32 -3.88 11.88 12.33
CA ARG A 32 -2.87 11.19 11.50
C ARG A 32 -2.78 9.70 11.85
N TRP A 33 -2.68 9.38 13.13
CA TRP A 33 -2.61 7.98 13.57
C TRP A 33 -3.89 7.20 13.24
N LEU A 34 -5.06 7.82 13.33
CA LEU A 34 -6.30 7.21 12.86
C LEU A 34 -6.26 6.90 11.35
N ARG A 35 -5.78 7.82 10.51
CA ARG A 35 -5.62 7.56 9.06
C ARG A 35 -4.66 6.40 8.80
N VAL A 36 -3.51 6.38 9.47
CA VAL A 36 -2.54 5.28 9.37
C VAL A 36 -3.19 3.96 9.77
N SER A 37 -3.96 3.91 10.86
CA SER A 37 -4.70 2.71 11.25
C SER A 37 -5.70 2.24 10.19
N PHE A 38 -6.46 3.16 9.58
CA PHE A 38 -7.36 2.80 8.47
C PHE A 38 -6.60 2.22 7.28
N TYR A 39 -5.45 2.80 6.92
CA TYR A 39 -4.63 2.29 5.83
C TYR A 39 -4.03 0.90 6.14
N ILE A 40 -3.61 0.65 7.39
CA ILE A 40 -3.17 -0.69 7.83
C ILE A 40 -4.30 -1.71 7.66
N ILE A 41 -5.52 -1.36 8.11
CA ILE A 41 -6.70 -2.24 8.01
C ILE A 41 -7.02 -2.53 6.54
N PHE A 42 -7.04 -1.51 5.68
CA PHE A 42 -7.28 -1.68 4.25
C PHE A 42 -6.22 -2.54 3.57
N LEU A 43 -4.94 -2.35 3.93
CA LEU A 43 -3.85 -3.15 3.38
C LEU A 43 -3.98 -4.62 3.81
N LEU A 44 -4.10 -4.90 5.11
CA LEU A 44 -4.11 -6.26 5.63
C LEU A 44 -5.37 -7.05 5.23
N ILE A 45 -6.57 -6.48 5.43
CA ILE A 45 -7.81 -7.16 5.04
C ILE A 45 -7.87 -7.30 3.53
N GLY A 46 -7.44 -6.27 2.81
CA GLY A 46 -7.37 -6.26 1.35
C GLY A 46 -6.47 -7.38 0.82
N GLN A 47 -5.21 -7.44 1.25
CA GLN A 47 -4.29 -8.47 0.77
C GLN A 47 -4.75 -9.87 1.15
N CYS A 48 -5.09 -10.12 2.43
CA CYS A 48 -5.59 -11.43 2.86
C CYS A 48 -6.78 -11.89 2.02
N THR A 49 -7.79 -11.03 1.84
CA THR A 49 -9.02 -11.44 1.13
C THR A 49 -8.73 -11.64 -0.37
N ALA A 50 -7.90 -10.78 -0.97
CA ALA A 50 -7.53 -10.91 -2.38
C ALA A 50 -6.68 -12.16 -2.65
N THR A 51 -5.76 -12.52 -1.75
CA THR A 51 -4.93 -13.73 -1.87
C THR A 51 -5.76 -14.99 -1.71
N PHE A 52 -6.69 -15.05 -0.75
CA PHE A 52 -7.65 -16.17 -0.65
C PHE A 52 -8.51 -16.32 -1.90
N LEU A 53 -9.02 -15.21 -2.43
CA LEU A 53 -9.92 -15.24 -3.57
C LEU A 53 -9.18 -15.56 -4.88
N GLY A 54 -7.92 -15.13 -4.99
CA GLY A 54 -7.00 -15.55 -6.05
C GLY A 54 -6.65 -17.03 -6.01
N ARG A 55 -6.46 -17.61 -4.81
CA ARG A 55 -6.29 -19.07 -4.65
C ARG A 55 -7.54 -19.81 -5.09
N LEU A 56 -8.72 -19.38 -4.64
CA LEU A 56 -10.00 -19.95 -5.05
C LEU A 56 -10.16 -19.93 -6.58
N TYR A 57 -9.73 -18.86 -7.26
CA TYR A 57 -9.73 -18.81 -8.72
C TYR A 57 -8.90 -19.93 -9.35
N PHE A 58 -7.65 -20.14 -8.90
CA PHE A 58 -6.79 -21.19 -9.48
C PHE A 58 -7.18 -22.61 -9.06
N GLU A 59 -7.70 -22.80 -7.85
CA GLU A 59 -8.15 -24.12 -7.37
C GLU A 59 -9.39 -24.59 -8.10
N LYS A 60 -10.32 -23.68 -8.42
CA LYS A 60 -11.60 -24.00 -9.08
C LYS A 60 -11.54 -24.06 -10.61
N GLY A 61 -10.34 -24.11 -11.19
CA GLY A 61 -10.14 -24.32 -12.63
C GLY A 61 -9.70 -23.09 -13.43
N GLY A 62 -9.40 -21.96 -12.78
CA GLY A 62 -8.76 -20.81 -13.42
C GLY A 62 -7.34 -21.13 -13.88
N ASN A 63 -6.99 -20.76 -15.11
CA ASN A 63 -5.69 -21.10 -15.71
C ASN A 63 -5.02 -19.93 -16.45
N SER A 64 -5.76 -18.88 -16.80
CA SER A 64 -5.19 -17.69 -17.44
C SER A 64 -4.35 -16.88 -16.44
N LYS A 65 -3.08 -16.70 -16.77
CA LYS A 65 -2.17 -15.83 -16.00
C LYS A 65 -2.52 -14.38 -16.24
N TRP A 66 -2.79 -14.02 -17.49
CA TRP A 66 -3.09 -12.64 -17.85
C TRP A 66 -4.43 -12.15 -17.30
N ILE A 67 -5.44 -13.02 -17.14
CA ILE A 67 -6.67 -12.61 -16.45
C ILE A 67 -6.39 -12.36 -14.96
N SER A 68 -5.59 -13.22 -14.31
CA SER A 68 -5.18 -13.02 -12.91
C SER A 68 -4.42 -11.70 -12.73
N THR A 69 -3.47 -11.40 -13.63
CA THR A 69 -2.73 -10.13 -13.66
C THR A 69 -3.63 -8.92 -13.97
N PHE A 70 -4.55 -9.05 -14.93
CA PHE A 70 -5.50 -7.99 -15.27
C PHE A 70 -6.36 -7.60 -14.07
N VAL A 71 -6.88 -8.59 -13.38
CA VAL A 71 -7.84 -8.41 -12.29
C VAL A 71 -7.24 -7.67 -11.09
N GLN A 72 -5.92 -7.74 -10.85
CA GLN A 72 -5.28 -6.92 -9.80
C GLN A 72 -5.48 -5.41 -10.02
N SER A 73 -5.45 -4.96 -11.28
CA SER A 73 -5.56 -3.53 -11.64
C SER A 73 -6.90 -3.13 -12.26
N ALA A 74 -7.74 -4.09 -12.68
CA ALA A 74 -9.01 -3.85 -13.36
C ALA A 74 -10.05 -3.09 -12.52
N GLY A 75 -9.90 -3.07 -11.20
CA GLY A 75 -10.83 -2.39 -10.30
C GLY A 75 -10.78 -0.87 -10.34
N PHE A 76 -9.83 -0.24 -11.06
CA PHE A 76 -9.64 1.21 -11.11
C PHE A 76 -10.91 2.06 -11.37
N PRO A 77 -11.93 1.61 -12.14
CA PRO A 77 -13.14 2.42 -12.37
C PRO A 77 -13.92 2.73 -11.08
N ILE A 78 -13.80 1.89 -10.04
CA ILE A 78 -14.45 2.12 -8.74
C ILE A 78 -13.95 3.39 -8.05
N LEU A 79 -12.77 3.88 -8.45
CA LEU A 79 -12.16 5.09 -7.90
C LEU A 79 -12.70 6.37 -8.53
N ILE A 80 -13.42 6.29 -9.66
CA ILE A 80 -13.94 7.44 -10.40
C ILE A 80 -14.88 8.31 -9.52
N PRO A 81 -15.89 7.75 -8.81
CA PRO A 81 -16.75 8.55 -7.94
C PRO A 81 -15.96 9.25 -6.82
N LEU A 82 -14.95 8.56 -6.29
CA LEU A 82 -14.09 9.05 -5.22
C LEU A 82 -13.23 10.23 -5.70
N LEU A 83 -12.64 10.12 -6.89
CA LEU A 83 -11.88 11.19 -7.54
C LEU A 83 -12.73 12.45 -7.72
N PHE A 84 -13.96 12.32 -8.25
CA PHE A 84 -14.85 13.46 -8.43
C PHE A 84 -15.26 14.12 -7.10
N TYR A 85 -15.55 13.31 -6.07
CA TYR A 85 -15.91 13.80 -4.76
C TYR A 85 -14.78 14.65 -4.13
N PHE A 86 -13.56 14.11 -4.09
CA PHE A 86 -12.43 14.80 -3.47
C PHE A 86 -11.94 16.00 -4.29
N GLN A 87 -11.98 15.92 -5.62
CA GLN A 87 -11.60 17.04 -6.48
C GLN A 87 -12.58 18.22 -6.35
N LYS A 88 -13.88 17.94 -6.16
CA LYS A 88 -14.89 18.96 -5.87
C LYS A 88 -14.65 19.62 -4.50
N HIS A 89 -14.31 18.82 -3.48
CA HIS A 89 -14.03 19.35 -2.14
C HIS A 89 -12.78 20.25 -2.13
N VAL A 90 -11.71 19.88 -2.83
CA VAL A 90 -10.50 20.71 -2.95
C VAL A 90 -10.80 22.04 -3.66
N LYS A 91 -11.63 22.03 -4.71
CA LYS A 91 -12.08 23.27 -5.39
C LYS A 91 -12.96 24.15 -4.52
N LEU A 92 -13.78 23.56 -3.64
CA LEU A 92 -14.69 24.31 -2.76
C LEU A 92 -13.99 24.91 -1.54
N THR A 93 -12.88 24.31 -1.08
CA THR A 93 -12.14 24.76 0.12
C THR A 93 -11.07 25.81 -0.21
N ASN A 94 -10.66 25.94 -1.48
CA ASN A 94 -9.69 26.93 -1.93
C ASN A 94 -10.40 28.23 -2.35
N MET A 95 -10.64 29.13 -1.40
CA MET A 95 -10.75 30.57 -1.69
C MET A 95 -9.43 31.02 -2.37
N PRO A 96 -9.42 31.91 -3.37
CA PRO A 96 -8.22 32.30 -4.09
C PRO A 96 -7.33 33.19 -3.22
N ASN A 97 -6.64 32.59 -2.23
CA ASN A 97 -5.56 33.25 -1.53
C ASN A 97 -4.30 33.13 -2.37
N HIS A 98 -3.89 34.31 -2.83
CA HIS A 98 -2.81 34.56 -3.75
C HIS A 98 -1.48 34.53 -3.00
N ASP A 99 -1.04 33.36 -2.50
CA ASP A 99 0.27 33.25 -1.85
C ASP A 99 1.04 31.95 -2.15
N SER A 100 2.20 32.16 -2.78
CA SER A 100 3.42 31.33 -2.81
C SER A 100 3.45 30.01 -3.63
N SER A 101 3.89 30.15 -4.89
CA SER A 101 5.11 29.51 -5.42
C SER A 101 5.35 27.99 -5.28
N LYS A 102 4.35 27.13 -5.15
CA LYS A 102 4.57 25.69 -5.43
C LYS A 102 4.56 25.45 -6.94
N THR A 103 5.75 25.30 -7.51
CA THR A 103 5.94 24.87 -8.91
C THR A 103 5.18 23.56 -9.10
N LYS A 104 4.03 23.62 -9.79
CA LYS A 104 3.24 22.41 -10.10
C LYS A 104 4.15 21.47 -10.89
N PRO A 105 4.15 20.16 -10.56
CA PRO A 105 4.95 19.20 -11.34
C PRO A 105 4.58 19.28 -12.82
N LYS A 106 5.59 19.21 -13.70
CA LYS A 106 5.35 19.19 -15.14
C LYS A 106 4.46 17.99 -15.47
N ARG A 107 3.33 18.22 -16.15
CA ARG A 107 2.37 17.16 -16.52
C ARG A 107 3.02 15.99 -17.26
N SER A 108 4.01 16.27 -18.10
CA SER A 108 4.78 15.23 -18.81
C SER A 108 5.55 14.29 -17.87
N ILE A 109 6.07 14.80 -16.74
CA ILE A 109 6.80 13.97 -15.77
C ILE A 109 5.81 13.06 -15.05
N LEU A 110 4.67 13.59 -14.61
CA LEU A 110 3.62 12.77 -13.98
C LEU A 110 3.09 11.69 -14.92
N PHE A 111 2.85 12.03 -16.19
CA PHE A 111 2.42 11.07 -17.19
C PHE A 111 3.43 9.94 -17.39
N SER A 112 4.71 10.29 -17.56
CA SER A 112 5.79 9.30 -17.67
C SER A 112 5.90 8.41 -16.43
N LEU A 113 5.64 8.99 -15.25
CA LEU A 113 5.71 8.30 -13.97
C LEU A 113 4.58 7.27 -13.83
N TYR A 114 3.35 7.64 -14.16
CA TYR A 114 2.22 6.72 -14.15
C TYR A 114 2.37 5.58 -15.17
N ILE A 115 2.93 5.89 -16.35
CA ILE A 115 3.27 4.86 -17.33
C ILE A 115 4.31 3.89 -16.75
N ALA A 116 5.41 4.42 -16.22
CA ALA A 116 6.48 3.59 -15.67
C ALA A 116 5.98 2.70 -14.52
N PHE A 117 5.18 3.27 -13.60
CA PHE A 117 4.62 2.50 -12.49
C PHE A 117 3.59 1.48 -12.91
N GLY A 118 2.73 1.79 -13.89
CA GLY A 118 1.76 0.83 -14.41
C GLY A 118 2.46 -0.35 -15.09
N LEU A 119 3.51 -0.08 -15.88
CA LEU A 119 4.29 -1.12 -16.53
C LEU A 119 5.10 -1.97 -15.53
N ILE A 120 5.71 -1.34 -14.52
CA ILE A 120 6.40 -2.05 -13.43
C ILE A 120 5.43 -2.96 -12.68
N LEU A 121 4.20 -2.48 -12.41
CA LEU A 121 3.17 -3.26 -11.74
C LEU A 121 2.77 -4.49 -12.58
N THR A 122 2.42 -4.32 -13.86
CA THR A 122 2.10 -5.45 -14.75
C THR A 122 3.24 -6.44 -14.87
N TRP A 123 4.48 -5.96 -14.99
CA TRP A 123 5.67 -6.80 -15.04
C TRP A 123 5.85 -7.63 -13.76
N ASN A 124 5.71 -6.99 -12.61
CA ASN A 124 5.82 -7.63 -11.30
C ASN A 124 4.74 -8.70 -11.10
N ASP A 125 3.49 -8.40 -11.43
CA ASP A 125 2.36 -9.34 -11.30
C ASP A 125 2.51 -10.55 -12.21
N LEU A 126 3.05 -10.35 -13.42
CA LEU A 126 3.40 -11.44 -14.33
C LEU A 126 4.51 -12.33 -13.73
N MET A 127 5.58 -11.73 -13.19
CA MET A 127 6.67 -12.48 -12.57
C MET A 127 6.20 -13.30 -11.36
N TYR A 128 5.36 -12.74 -10.50
CA TYR A 128 4.75 -13.50 -9.39
C TYR A 128 3.84 -14.63 -9.88
N SER A 129 3.09 -14.42 -10.98
CA SER A 129 2.27 -15.47 -11.58
C SER A 129 3.12 -16.64 -12.10
N TYR A 130 4.28 -16.36 -12.72
CA TYR A 130 5.25 -17.39 -13.10
C TYR A 130 5.89 -18.09 -11.89
N GLY A 131 6.19 -17.34 -10.84
CA GLY A 131 6.69 -17.88 -9.57
C GLY A 131 5.70 -18.88 -8.96
N LEU A 132 4.44 -18.48 -8.83
CA LEU A 132 3.38 -19.31 -8.26
C LEU A 132 3.07 -20.55 -9.12
N LEU A 133 3.22 -20.45 -10.44
CA LEU A 133 2.99 -21.56 -11.37
C LEU A 133 4.11 -22.62 -11.34
N TYR A 134 5.37 -22.21 -11.15
CA TYR A 134 6.54 -23.09 -11.31
C TYR A 134 7.23 -23.48 -10.01
N LEU A 135 6.89 -22.86 -8.87
CA LEU A 135 7.45 -23.19 -7.57
C LEU A 135 6.40 -23.79 -6.63
N PRO A 136 6.81 -24.69 -5.72
CA PRO A 136 6.01 -25.00 -4.54
C PRO A 136 5.71 -23.72 -3.74
N LEU A 137 4.52 -23.67 -3.12
CA LEU A 137 4.08 -22.49 -2.36
C LEU A 137 5.06 -22.09 -1.25
N SER A 138 5.62 -23.08 -0.54
CA SER A 138 6.65 -22.87 0.49
C SER A 138 7.88 -22.18 -0.07
N THR A 139 8.41 -22.64 -1.20
CA THR A 139 9.56 -22.04 -1.88
C THR A 139 9.24 -20.63 -2.37
N PHE A 140 8.06 -20.43 -2.96
CA PHE A 140 7.60 -19.12 -3.41
C PHE A 140 7.57 -18.11 -2.26
N VAL A 141 6.90 -18.42 -1.15
CA VAL A 141 6.78 -17.54 0.01
C VAL A 141 8.14 -17.24 0.64
N LEU A 142 9.04 -18.23 0.69
CA LEU A 142 10.39 -18.04 1.21
C LEU A 142 11.21 -17.05 0.36
N ILE A 143 11.08 -17.11 -0.98
CA ILE A 143 11.72 -16.15 -1.87
C ILE A 143 11.05 -14.77 -1.76
N CYS A 144 9.72 -14.71 -1.60
CA CYS A 144 9.00 -13.46 -1.35
C CYS A 144 9.52 -12.75 -0.08
N ALA A 145 9.91 -13.48 0.97
CA ALA A 145 10.47 -12.91 2.19
C ALA A 145 11.71 -12.03 1.95
N THR A 146 12.47 -12.28 0.87
CA THR A 146 13.63 -11.46 0.48
C THR A 146 13.26 -10.00 0.16
N GLN A 147 11.98 -9.71 -0.10
CA GLN A 147 11.47 -8.33 -0.26
C GLN A 147 11.78 -7.46 0.97
N LEU A 148 11.81 -8.02 2.18
CA LEU A 148 12.18 -7.27 3.39
C LEU A 148 13.64 -6.79 3.33
N ALA A 149 14.55 -7.60 2.80
CA ALA A 149 15.95 -7.20 2.62
C ALA A 149 16.12 -6.18 1.48
N PHE A 150 15.43 -6.39 0.35
CA PHE A 150 15.45 -5.45 -0.76
C PHE A 150 14.84 -4.09 -0.38
N SER A 151 13.72 -4.09 0.35
CA SER A 151 13.09 -2.87 0.83
C SER A 151 13.98 -2.08 1.78
N ALA A 152 14.70 -2.75 2.70
CA ALA A 152 15.68 -2.08 3.55
C ALA A 152 16.79 -1.43 2.73
N THR A 153 17.30 -2.14 1.72
CA THR A 153 18.35 -1.67 0.81
C THR A 153 17.89 -0.46 0.00
N PHE A 154 16.76 -0.57 -0.70
CA PHE A 154 16.23 0.51 -1.53
C PHE A 154 15.77 1.70 -0.69
N SER A 155 15.17 1.50 0.48
CA SER A 155 14.78 2.60 1.36
C SER A 155 15.99 3.36 1.90
N PHE A 156 17.10 2.66 2.19
CA PHE A 156 18.35 3.29 2.58
C PHE A 156 18.95 4.12 1.44
N PHE A 157 19.07 3.56 0.24
CA PHE A 157 19.74 4.24 -0.89
C PHE A 157 18.87 5.29 -1.59
N LEU A 158 17.58 5.01 -1.83
CA LEU A 158 16.70 5.89 -2.60
C LEU A 158 15.97 6.89 -1.72
N ASN A 159 15.49 6.47 -0.55
CA ASN A 159 14.70 7.31 0.35
C ASN A 159 15.53 7.92 1.49
N SER A 160 16.84 7.60 1.56
CA SER A 160 17.73 8.07 2.63
C SER A 160 17.21 7.72 4.03
N GLN A 161 16.48 6.61 4.16
CA GLN A 161 15.90 6.16 5.41
C GLN A 161 16.98 5.61 6.34
N ARG A 162 17.00 6.07 7.60
CA ARG A 162 17.96 5.59 8.60
C ARG A 162 17.55 4.20 9.08
N LEU A 163 18.38 3.20 8.81
CA LEU A 163 18.21 1.84 9.33
C LEU A 163 18.74 1.76 10.76
N THR A 164 17.86 1.99 11.73
CA THR A 164 18.21 1.85 13.15
C THR A 164 18.28 0.37 13.55
N PRO A 165 18.94 0.04 14.68
CA PRO A 165 19.00 -1.35 15.16
C PRO A 165 17.62 -1.99 15.37
N LEU A 166 16.61 -1.21 15.79
CA LEU A 166 15.25 -1.72 15.97
C LEU A 166 14.53 -1.99 14.65
N ILE A 167 14.76 -1.17 13.61
CA ILE A 167 14.26 -1.43 12.25
C ILE A 167 14.92 -2.68 11.68
N PHE A 168 16.23 -2.82 11.84
CA PHE A 168 16.96 -4.03 11.44
C PHE A 168 16.44 -5.27 12.16
N ASN A 169 16.23 -5.19 13.49
CA ASN A 169 15.64 -6.27 14.28
C ASN A 169 14.25 -6.66 13.77
N SER A 170 13.41 -5.66 13.42
CA SER A 170 12.09 -5.90 12.84
C SER A 170 12.15 -6.72 11.56
N ILE A 171 13.01 -6.31 10.62
CA ILE A 171 13.22 -6.98 9.33
C ILE A 171 13.65 -8.44 9.54
N VAL A 172 14.61 -8.68 10.44
CA VAL A 172 15.11 -10.03 10.75
C VAL A 172 14.00 -10.90 11.34
N LEU A 173 13.27 -10.41 12.35
CA LEU A 173 12.19 -11.15 13.01
C LEU A 173 11.04 -11.49 12.05
N LEU A 174 10.66 -10.55 11.17
CA LEU A 174 9.62 -10.79 10.16
C LEU A 174 10.09 -11.78 9.10
N THR A 175 11.34 -11.69 8.66
CA THR A 175 11.91 -12.66 7.72
C THR A 175 11.94 -14.06 8.33
N MET A 176 12.32 -14.19 9.60
CA MET A 176 12.28 -15.45 10.34
C MET A 176 10.85 -15.99 10.48
N SER A 177 9.88 -15.13 10.80
CA SER A 177 8.47 -15.49 10.89
C SER A 177 7.95 -16.10 9.57
N VAL A 178 8.18 -15.41 8.45
CA VAL A 178 7.76 -15.89 7.12
C VAL A 178 8.49 -17.18 6.74
N SER A 179 9.79 -17.27 7.01
CA SER A 179 10.58 -18.47 6.71
C SER A 179 10.11 -19.68 7.51
N LEU A 180 9.73 -19.48 8.77
CA LEU A 180 9.19 -20.50 9.65
C LEU A 180 7.83 -21.00 9.14
N LEU A 181 6.97 -20.11 8.64
CA LEU A 181 5.70 -20.48 8.02
C LEU A 181 5.90 -21.22 6.70
N ALA A 182 6.80 -20.74 5.86
CA ALA A 182 7.10 -21.36 4.57
C ALA A 182 7.60 -22.80 4.74
N THR A 183 8.49 -23.05 5.71
CA THR A 183 9.05 -24.38 5.97
C THR A 183 8.08 -25.34 6.66
N ASN A 184 7.04 -24.82 7.32
CA ASN A 184 6.02 -25.60 8.01
C ASN A 184 4.64 -25.52 7.33
N ALA A 185 4.61 -25.11 6.07
CA ALA A 185 3.45 -25.32 5.24
C ALA A 185 3.26 -26.83 5.10
N ASP A 186 2.08 -27.32 5.46
CA ASP A 186 1.71 -28.72 5.25
C ASP A 186 2.06 -29.08 3.80
N SER A 187 2.70 -30.23 3.59
CA SER A 187 3.19 -30.65 2.28
C SER A 187 2.00 -30.90 1.34
N GLU A 188 1.37 -29.83 0.86
CA GLU A 188 0.26 -29.89 -0.07
C GLU A 188 0.79 -30.48 -1.36
N HIS A 189 0.30 -31.69 -1.62
CA HIS A 189 0.34 -32.45 -2.86
C HIS A 189 1.15 -31.79 -3.97
N THR A 190 2.41 -32.21 -4.08
CA THR A 190 3.28 -31.89 -5.22
C THR A 190 2.51 -32.11 -6.52
N LYS A 191 2.09 -31.03 -7.17
CA LYS A 191 1.48 -31.02 -8.51
C LYS A 191 2.53 -31.51 -9.52
N GLY A 192 2.69 -32.83 -9.63
CA GLY A 192 3.59 -33.47 -10.59
C GLY A 192 5.07 -33.10 -10.40
N ILE A 193 5.95 -33.85 -11.04
CA ILE A 193 7.37 -33.50 -11.10
C ILE A 193 7.50 -32.29 -12.04
N ILE A 194 7.62 -31.08 -11.49
CA ILE A 194 7.90 -29.88 -12.28
C ILE A 194 9.33 -30.02 -12.86
N PRO A 195 9.53 -29.86 -14.19
CA PRO A 195 10.85 -29.89 -14.80
C PRO A 195 11.82 -28.89 -14.14
N LYS A 196 13.07 -29.29 -13.94
CA LYS A 196 14.11 -28.45 -13.29
C LYS A 196 14.24 -27.07 -13.93
N GLU A 197 14.12 -26.98 -15.26
CA GLU A 197 14.17 -25.72 -16.00
C GLU A 197 13.06 -24.75 -15.58
N LYS A 198 11.82 -25.23 -15.46
CA LYS A 198 10.68 -24.41 -15.02
C LYS A 198 10.87 -23.94 -13.58
N HIS A 199 11.39 -24.82 -12.71
CA HIS A 199 11.70 -24.44 -11.33
C HIS A 199 12.76 -23.32 -11.26
N ILE A 200 13.82 -23.38 -12.06
CA ILE A 200 14.84 -22.32 -12.13
C ILE A 200 14.22 -21.00 -12.61
N ILE A 201 13.38 -21.04 -13.65
CA ILE A 201 12.65 -19.86 -14.13
C ILE A 201 11.77 -19.28 -13.02
N GLY A 202 11.01 -20.12 -12.31
CA GLY A 202 10.18 -19.71 -11.18
C GLY A 202 11.00 -19.04 -10.08
N PHE A 203 12.17 -19.59 -9.74
CA PHE A 203 13.07 -19.03 -8.74
C PHE A 203 13.53 -17.61 -9.12
N PHE A 204 14.09 -17.43 -10.31
CA PHE A 204 14.59 -16.13 -10.75
C PHE A 204 13.46 -15.12 -10.97
N CYS A 205 12.31 -15.55 -11.50
CA CYS A 205 11.13 -14.69 -11.62
C CYS A 205 10.65 -14.21 -10.25
N THR A 206 10.57 -15.10 -9.25
CA THR A 206 10.10 -14.71 -7.90
C THR A 206 11.10 -13.80 -7.20
N LEU A 207 12.41 -14.07 -7.32
CA LEU A 207 13.45 -13.21 -6.74
C LEU A 207 13.43 -11.81 -7.37
N ALA A 208 13.30 -11.74 -8.69
CA ALA A 208 13.17 -10.48 -9.42
C ALA A 208 11.86 -9.75 -9.09
N ALA A 209 10.76 -10.46 -8.87
CA ALA A 209 9.50 -9.88 -8.39
C ALA A 209 9.67 -9.26 -7.01
N SER A 210 10.26 -9.97 -6.04
CA SER A 210 10.54 -9.44 -4.69
C SER A 210 11.37 -8.15 -4.73
N ALA A 211 12.40 -8.12 -5.57
CA ALA A 211 13.24 -6.94 -5.77
C ALA A 211 12.45 -5.79 -6.42
N THR A 212 11.70 -6.08 -7.47
CA THR A 212 10.90 -5.10 -8.22
C THR A 212 9.79 -4.51 -7.36
N PHE A 213 9.11 -5.34 -6.55
CA PHE A 213 8.08 -4.91 -5.60
C PHE A 213 8.64 -3.93 -4.57
N SER A 214 9.78 -4.26 -3.97
CA SER A 214 10.45 -3.38 -3.02
C SER A 214 10.93 -2.08 -3.65
N LEU A 215 11.49 -2.17 -4.86
CA LEU A 215 11.91 -1.01 -5.64
C LEU A 215 10.71 -0.11 -5.99
N HIS A 216 9.59 -0.70 -6.42
CA HIS A 216 8.37 0.02 -6.73
C HIS A 216 7.89 0.84 -5.54
N HIS A 217 7.83 0.27 -4.34
CA HIS A 217 7.45 0.99 -3.12
C HIS A 217 8.39 2.16 -2.83
N SER A 218 9.71 1.96 -2.91
CA SER A 218 10.70 3.03 -2.68
C SER A 218 10.60 4.14 -3.73
N LEU A 219 10.36 3.80 -5.00
CA LEU A 219 10.14 4.77 -6.08
C LEU A 219 8.84 5.55 -5.90
N VAL A 220 7.75 4.90 -5.48
CA VAL A 220 6.49 5.57 -5.15
C VAL A 220 6.70 6.59 -4.03
N GLN A 221 7.40 6.21 -2.96
CA GLN A 221 7.75 7.14 -1.88
C GLN A 221 8.56 8.33 -2.42
N LEU A 222 9.61 8.06 -3.19
CA LEU A 222 10.44 9.11 -3.80
C LEU A 222 9.61 10.05 -4.68
N SER A 223 8.60 9.51 -5.37
CA SER A 223 7.71 10.27 -6.24
C SER A 223 6.82 11.22 -5.45
N PHE A 224 6.28 10.77 -4.31
CA PHE A 224 5.54 11.63 -3.40
C PHE A 224 6.42 12.75 -2.85
N GLU A 225 7.63 12.42 -2.40
CA GLU A 225 8.56 13.37 -1.80
C GLU A 225 9.12 14.41 -2.79
N LYS A 226 9.51 13.98 -3.99
CA LYS A 226 10.28 14.81 -4.94
C LYS A 226 9.44 15.40 -6.07
N VAL A 227 8.43 14.68 -6.55
CA VAL A 227 7.67 15.07 -7.76
C VAL A 227 6.31 15.64 -7.38
N ILE A 228 5.49 14.86 -6.67
CA ILE A 228 4.11 15.22 -6.35
C ILE A 228 4.09 16.34 -5.30
N LYS A 229 4.93 16.25 -4.26
CA LYS A 229 5.10 17.24 -3.16
C LYS A 229 3.79 17.58 -2.40
N THR A 230 2.73 16.83 -2.64
CA THR A 230 1.42 16.93 -2.00
C THR A 230 0.96 15.56 -1.55
N GLU A 231 0.97 15.34 -0.24
CA GLU A 231 0.54 14.09 0.40
C GLU A 231 -0.97 14.17 0.73
N THR A 232 -1.78 14.52 -0.27
CA THR A 232 -3.23 14.57 -0.11
C THR A 232 -3.86 13.26 -0.53
N PHE A 233 -5.02 12.92 0.05
CA PHE A 233 -5.78 11.74 -0.36
C PHE A 233 -6.11 11.76 -1.86
N SER A 234 -6.40 12.94 -2.44
CA SER A 234 -6.57 13.09 -3.90
C SER A 234 -5.32 12.67 -4.69
N SER A 235 -4.12 12.99 -4.20
CA SER A 235 -2.88 12.61 -4.89
C SER A 235 -2.63 11.10 -4.84
N ILE A 236 -3.03 10.45 -3.73
CA ILE A 236 -3.02 8.99 -3.60
C ILE A 236 -3.98 8.35 -4.60
N LEU A 237 -5.21 8.90 -4.72
CA LEU A 237 -6.19 8.40 -5.68
C LEU A 237 -5.75 8.60 -7.13
N ASP A 238 -5.17 9.76 -7.46
CA ASP A 238 -4.62 10.02 -8.80
C ASP A 238 -3.52 9.00 -9.13
N MET A 239 -2.56 8.81 -8.21
CA MET A 239 -1.49 7.82 -8.37
C MET A 239 -2.07 6.43 -8.62
N GLN A 240 -3.04 6.00 -7.82
CA GLN A 240 -3.64 4.68 -7.94
C GLN A 240 -4.41 4.50 -9.25
N PHE A 241 -5.26 5.47 -9.60
CA PHE A 241 -6.13 5.40 -10.76
C PHE A 241 -5.33 5.33 -12.06
N TYR A 242 -4.38 6.25 -12.27
CA TYR A 242 -3.61 6.29 -13.51
C TYR A 242 -2.66 5.09 -13.63
N THR A 243 -2.01 4.69 -12.54
CA THR A 243 -1.13 3.51 -12.52
C THR A 243 -1.93 2.24 -12.83
N SER A 244 -3.09 2.06 -12.21
CA SER A 244 -3.96 0.90 -12.45
C SER A 244 -4.55 0.89 -13.85
N PHE A 245 -4.90 2.05 -14.41
CA PHE A 245 -5.37 2.14 -15.80
C PHE A 245 -4.30 1.67 -16.79
N ILE A 246 -3.05 2.12 -16.62
CA ILE A 246 -1.94 1.67 -17.47
C ILE A 246 -1.69 0.18 -17.27
N ALA A 247 -1.65 -0.28 -16.02
CA ALA A 247 -1.42 -1.69 -15.72
C ALA A 247 -2.50 -2.60 -16.31
N ALA A 248 -3.77 -2.23 -16.17
CA ALA A 248 -4.89 -2.97 -16.74
C ALA A 248 -4.82 -3.00 -18.27
N SER A 249 -4.46 -1.88 -18.90
CA SER A 249 -4.28 -1.78 -20.35
C SER A 249 -3.13 -2.68 -20.84
N ALA A 250 -1.99 -2.66 -20.16
CA ALA A 250 -0.84 -3.52 -20.47
C ALA A 250 -1.19 -5.01 -20.28
N SER A 251 -1.94 -5.35 -19.23
CA SER A 251 -2.42 -6.72 -18.99
C SER A 251 -3.38 -7.20 -20.08
N ILE A 252 -4.26 -6.32 -20.59
CA ILE A 252 -5.12 -6.62 -21.74
C ILE A 252 -4.27 -6.90 -22.99
N VAL A 253 -3.28 -6.05 -23.27
CA VAL A 253 -2.36 -6.26 -24.41
C VAL A 253 -1.65 -7.61 -24.29
N GLY A 254 -1.17 -7.95 -23.09
CA GLY A 254 -0.54 -9.25 -22.82
C GLY A 254 -1.50 -10.44 -22.96
N LEU A 255 -2.75 -10.29 -22.51
CA LEU A 255 -3.82 -11.29 -22.69
C LEU A 255 -4.07 -11.58 -24.18
N PHE A 256 -4.12 -10.54 -25.01
CA PHE A 256 -4.29 -10.69 -26.46
C PHE A 256 -3.06 -11.28 -27.13
N ALA A 257 -1.87 -10.79 -26.79
CA ALA A 257 -0.60 -11.22 -27.36
C ALA A 257 -0.26 -12.68 -27.02
N SER A 258 -0.61 -13.15 -25.82
CA SER A 258 -0.41 -14.54 -25.38
C SER A 258 -1.41 -15.54 -25.98
N GLY A 259 -2.54 -15.05 -26.52
CA GLY A 259 -3.61 -15.90 -27.04
C GLY A 259 -4.52 -16.53 -25.97
N GLU A 260 -4.27 -16.26 -24.67
CA GLU A 260 -5.07 -16.79 -23.55
C GLU A 260 -6.55 -16.36 -23.63
N TRP A 261 -6.85 -15.23 -24.28
CA TRP A 261 -8.22 -14.78 -24.53
C TRP A 261 -9.09 -15.81 -25.25
N LYS A 262 -8.51 -16.67 -26.10
CA LYS A 262 -9.25 -17.70 -26.86
C LYS A 262 -9.78 -18.81 -25.97
N THR A 263 -9.13 -19.06 -24.84
CA THR A 263 -9.50 -20.14 -23.92
C THR A 263 -10.39 -19.69 -22.76
N LEU A 264 -10.63 -18.37 -22.61
CA LEU A 264 -11.42 -17.83 -21.49
C LEU A 264 -12.88 -18.29 -21.48
N ASP A 265 -13.54 -18.42 -22.64
CA ASP A 265 -14.92 -18.90 -22.68
C ASP A 265 -15.03 -20.36 -22.18
N ARG A 266 -14.03 -21.18 -22.53
CA ARG A 266 -13.94 -22.55 -22.02
C ARG A 266 -13.63 -22.57 -20.53
N GLU A 267 -12.63 -21.80 -20.08
CA GLU A 267 -12.26 -21.69 -18.66
C GLU A 267 -13.46 -21.29 -17.79
N MET A 268 -14.23 -20.31 -18.22
CA MET A 268 -15.41 -19.82 -17.50
C MET A 268 -16.57 -20.85 -17.48
N LYS A 269 -16.66 -21.73 -18.47
CA LYS A 269 -17.65 -22.83 -18.50
C LYS A 269 -17.21 -24.03 -17.66
N GLU A 270 -15.91 -24.30 -17.63
CA GLU A 270 -15.30 -25.41 -16.90
C GLU A 270 -15.00 -25.07 -15.43
N PHE A 271 -15.14 -23.81 -15.03
CA PHE A 271 -14.98 -23.39 -13.64
C PHE A 271 -15.94 -24.15 -12.73
N GLU A 272 -15.42 -24.75 -11.65
CA GLU A 272 -16.12 -25.72 -10.81
C GLU A 272 -17.47 -25.19 -10.29
N ASN A 273 -17.51 -23.91 -9.90
CA ASN A 273 -18.70 -23.24 -9.37
C ASN A 273 -19.56 -22.55 -10.46
N GLY A 274 -19.24 -22.75 -11.74
CA GLY A 274 -19.92 -22.16 -12.88
C GLY A 274 -19.56 -20.70 -13.18
N ARG A 275 -20.10 -20.23 -14.30
CA ARG A 275 -19.78 -18.93 -14.93
C ARG A 275 -20.01 -17.71 -14.03
N VAL A 276 -21.11 -17.68 -13.27
CA VAL A 276 -21.42 -16.54 -12.41
C VAL A 276 -20.42 -16.44 -11.27
N SER A 277 -20.06 -17.57 -10.66
CA SER A 277 -19.04 -17.60 -9.61
C SER A 277 -17.69 -17.15 -10.14
N TYR A 278 -17.30 -17.58 -11.35
CA TYR A 278 -16.07 -17.13 -11.99
C TYR A 278 -16.00 -15.60 -12.08
N ILE A 279 -17.04 -14.98 -12.66
CA ILE A 279 -17.09 -13.53 -12.85
C ILE A 279 -17.11 -12.81 -11.49
N MET A 280 -17.88 -13.31 -10.52
CA MET A 280 -17.95 -12.72 -9.18
C MET A 280 -16.62 -12.81 -8.44
N THR A 281 -15.91 -13.93 -8.54
CA THR A 281 -14.58 -14.11 -7.97
C THR A 281 -13.63 -13.07 -8.54
N LEU A 282 -13.55 -12.92 -9.87
CA LEU A 282 -12.69 -11.91 -10.49
C LEU A 282 -13.10 -10.47 -10.12
N LEU A 283 -14.40 -10.17 -10.08
CA LEU A 283 -14.89 -8.84 -9.71
C LEU A 283 -14.47 -8.47 -8.27
N TRP A 284 -14.66 -9.38 -7.32
CA TRP A 284 -14.27 -9.14 -5.93
C TRP A 284 -12.77 -9.05 -5.75
N ILE A 285 -11.98 -9.87 -6.44
CA ILE A 285 -10.50 -9.74 -6.46
C ILE A 285 -10.15 -8.30 -6.90
N SER A 286 -10.76 -7.82 -8.00
CA SER A 286 -10.52 -6.47 -8.52
C SER A 286 -10.81 -5.38 -7.50
N VAL A 287 -11.99 -5.43 -6.85
CA VAL A 287 -12.42 -4.43 -5.87
C VAL A 287 -11.51 -4.42 -4.65
N ILE A 288 -11.19 -5.61 -4.13
CA ILE A 288 -10.39 -5.78 -2.91
C ILE A 288 -8.94 -5.30 -3.14
N TRP A 289 -8.36 -5.59 -4.31
CA TRP A 289 -7.03 -5.07 -4.65
C TRP A 289 -6.99 -3.55 -4.66
N GLN A 290 -8.01 -2.87 -5.19
CA GLN A 290 -8.04 -1.39 -5.14
C GLN A 290 -8.07 -0.85 -3.72
N ILE A 291 -8.85 -1.47 -2.82
CA ILE A 291 -8.87 -1.10 -1.40
C ILE A 291 -7.47 -1.30 -0.79
N SER A 292 -6.84 -2.44 -1.08
CA SER A 292 -5.50 -2.76 -0.60
C SER A 292 -4.45 -1.75 -1.09
N TYR A 293 -4.46 -1.40 -2.37
CA TYR A 293 -3.53 -0.42 -2.93
C TYR A 293 -3.73 0.99 -2.36
N ILE A 294 -4.96 1.41 -2.06
CA ILE A 294 -5.19 2.67 -1.34
C ILE A 294 -4.53 2.62 0.04
N GLY A 295 -4.69 1.51 0.76
CA GLY A 295 -4.02 1.28 2.05
C GLY A 295 -2.50 1.36 1.92
N MET A 296 -1.93 0.65 0.94
CA MET A 296 -0.51 0.66 0.63
C MET A 296 0.01 2.08 0.34
N LEU A 297 -0.54 2.76 -0.67
CA LEU A 297 -0.12 4.11 -1.06
C LEU A 297 -0.31 5.12 0.07
N GLY A 298 -1.37 4.96 0.86
CA GLY A 298 -1.61 5.75 2.07
C GLY A 298 -0.50 5.59 3.11
N LEU A 299 -0.04 4.37 3.36
CA LEU A 299 1.08 4.10 4.28
C LEU A 299 2.42 4.61 3.72
N ILE A 300 2.65 4.43 2.42
CA ILE A 300 3.86 4.93 1.76
C ILE A 300 3.93 6.46 1.89
N SER A 301 2.81 7.15 1.63
CA SER A 301 2.74 8.61 1.68
C SER A 301 2.76 9.17 3.10
N GLU A 302 2.13 8.50 4.09
CA GLU A 302 2.05 9.04 5.45
C GLU A 302 3.22 8.64 6.34
N VAL A 303 3.89 7.52 6.05
CA VAL A 303 4.91 6.93 6.93
C VAL A 303 6.19 6.61 6.17
N SER A 304 6.20 5.56 5.34
CA SER A 304 7.34 5.17 4.48
C SER A 304 7.01 3.91 3.67
N SER A 305 7.77 3.70 2.60
CA SER A 305 7.82 2.45 1.81
C SER A 305 8.17 1.24 2.67
N LEU A 306 9.21 1.34 3.49
CA LEU A 306 9.63 0.28 4.40
C LEU A 306 8.52 -0.10 5.40
N PHE A 307 7.83 0.90 5.97
CA PHE A 307 6.71 0.62 6.87
C PHE A 307 5.57 -0.10 6.15
N SER A 308 5.21 0.33 4.94
CA SER A 308 4.16 -0.34 4.16
C SER A 308 4.49 -1.80 3.87
N ILE A 309 5.76 -2.12 3.58
CA ILE A 309 6.20 -3.50 3.33
C ILE A 309 6.22 -4.33 4.62
N VAL A 310 6.67 -3.74 5.73
CA VAL A 310 6.63 -4.37 7.06
C VAL A 310 5.18 -4.72 7.44
N ILE A 311 4.24 -3.78 7.27
CA ILE A 311 2.81 -4.04 7.50
C ILE A 311 2.29 -5.12 6.56
N GLY A 312 2.54 -4.99 5.25
CA GLY A 312 2.07 -5.98 4.27
C GLY A 312 2.56 -7.39 4.57
N THR A 313 3.79 -7.53 5.07
CA THR A 313 4.36 -8.84 5.42
C THR A 313 3.66 -9.51 6.60
N LEU A 314 2.95 -8.77 7.45
CA LEU A 314 2.14 -9.35 8.53
C LEU A 314 0.94 -10.16 8.01
N GLU A 315 0.54 -9.97 6.75
CA GLU A 315 -0.50 -10.78 6.10
C GLU A 315 -0.19 -12.28 6.21
N LEU A 316 1.04 -12.69 5.94
CA LEU A 316 1.47 -14.09 5.91
C LEU A 316 1.28 -14.82 7.26
N PRO A 317 1.76 -14.30 8.40
CA PRO A 317 1.50 -14.90 9.70
C PRO A 317 0.07 -14.74 10.20
N ILE A 318 -0.68 -13.73 9.74
CA ILE A 318 -2.10 -13.54 10.12
C ILE A 318 -3.02 -14.50 9.36
N SER A 319 -2.73 -14.78 8.09
CA SER A 319 -3.59 -15.55 7.19
C SER A 319 -4.00 -16.93 7.73
N PRO A 320 -3.10 -17.78 8.29
CA PRO A 320 -3.49 -19.06 8.87
C PRO A 320 -4.52 -18.95 10.00
N PHE A 321 -4.49 -17.88 10.79
CA PHE A 321 -5.43 -17.67 11.88
C PHE A 321 -6.79 -17.19 11.38
N LEU A 322 -6.79 -16.39 10.32
CA LEU A 322 -8.04 -16.05 9.64
C LEU A 322 -8.67 -17.30 9.02
N ALA A 323 -7.85 -18.21 8.48
CA ALA A 323 -8.31 -19.50 7.99
C ALA A 323 -8.92 -20.38 9.11
N VAL A 324 -8.39 -20.34 10.34
CA VAL A 324 -9.04 -21.02 11.49
C VAL A 324 -10.42 -20.45 11.79
N ILE A 325 -10.57 -19.13 11.74
CA ILE A 325 -11.86 -18.49 12.05
C ILE A 325 -12.90 -18.82 10.97
N VAL A 326 -12.49 -18.85 9.70
CA VAL A 326 -13.40 -19.01 8.55
C VAL A 326 -13.63 -20.48 8.20
N PHE A 327 -12.58 -21.29 8.18
CA PHE A 327 -12.59 -22.69 7.71
C PHE A 327 -12.46 -23.70 8.84
N HIS A 328 -12.28 -23.26 10.09
CA HIS A 328 -12.03 -24.14 11.24
C HIS A 328 -10.78 -25.03 11.09
N ASP A 329 -9.78 -24.51 10.38
CA ASP A 329 -8.47 -25.14 10.21
C ASP A 329 -7.72 -25.30 11.54
N LYS A 330 -6.76 -26.23 11.56
CA LYS A 330 -5.88 -26.45 12.71
C LYS A 330 -4.61 -25.59 12.61
N VAL A 331 -4.31 -24.86 13.68
CA VAL A 331 -3.05 -24.14 13.87
C VAL A 331 -2.09 -25.00 14.69
N ASN A 332 -0.91 -25.26 14.15
CA ASN A 332 0.17 -25.94 14.87
C ASN A 332 0.99 -24.93 15.71
N GLY A 333 1.81 -25.43 16.64
CA GLY A 333 2.63 -24.59 17.50
C GLY A 333 3.61 -23.68 16.72
N VAL A 334 4.04 -24.12 15.54
CA VAL A 334 4.98 -23.37 14.70
C VAL A 334 4.33 -22.11 14.09
N LYS A 335 3.07 -22.22 13.61
CA LYS A 335 2.28 -21.07 13.15
C LYS A 335 2.09 -20.04 14.27
N ILE A 336 1.95 -20.47 15.53
CA ILE A 336 1.90 -19.58 16.71
C ILE A 336 3.23 -18.86 16.94
N ILE A 337 4.35 -19.60 16.93
CA ILE A 337 5.69 -19.00 17.10
C ILE A 337 5.95 -17.98 15.99
N ALA A 338 5.59 -18.29 14.74
CA ALA A 338 5.72 -17.36 13.62
C ALA A 338 4.91 -16.08 13.85
N LEU A 339 3.67 -16.17 14.33
CA LEU A 339 2.86 -15.01 14.65
C LEU A 339 3.50 -14.16 15.77
N LEU A 340 4.01 -14.78 16.83
CA LEU A 340 4.68 -14.08 17.93
C LEU A 340 5.94 -13.34 17.44
N LEU A 341 6.75 -13.97 16.59
CA LEU A 341 7.91 -13.32 15.95
C LEU A 341 7.49 -12.13 15.08
N ALA A 342 6.39 -12.26 14.34
CA ALA A 342 5.87 -11.18 13.51
C ALA A 342 5.39 -9.99 14.34
N VAL A 343 4.65 -10.26 15.43
CA VAL A 343 4.19 -9.24 16.38
C VAL A 343 5.38 -8.55 17.03
N TRP A 344 6.41 -9.29 17.45
CA TRP A 344 7.62 -8.69 18.01
C TRP A 344 8.37 -7.84 16.97
N GLY A 345 8.53 -8.35 15.75
CA GLY A 345 9.13 -7.58 14.65
C GLY A 345 8.39 -6.27 14.41
N PHE A 346 7.07 -6.32 14.34
CA PHE A 346 6.22 -5.14 14.18
C PHE A 346 6.31 -4.14 15.34
N LEU A 347 6.23 -4.63 16.59
CA LEU A 347 6.35 -3.79 17.77
C LEU A 347 7.72 -3.11 17.86
N SER A 348 8.79 -3.80 17.46
CA SER A 348 10.14 -3.21 17.37
C SER A 348 10.18 -2.03 16.40
N TYR A 349 9.51 -2.16 15.25
CA TYR A 349 9.41 -1.08 14.26
C TYR A 349 8.60 0.11 14.77
N ILE A 350 7.40 -0.13 15.32
CA ILE A 350 6.56 0.94 15.87
C ILE A 350 7.27 1.66 17.01
N TYR A 351 7.95 0.92 17.88
CA TYR A 351 8.67 1.51 19.00
C TYR A 351 9.80 2.43 18.53
N GLN A 352 10.54 2.04 17.49
CA GLN A 352 11.51 2.96 16.87
C GLN A 352 10.82 4.23 16.36
N HIS A 353 9.72 4.09 15.63
CA HIS A 353 9.03 5.26 15.08
C HIS A 353 8.54 6.20 16.20
N TYR A 354 8.10 5.64 17.33
CA TYR A 354 7.75 6.40 18.52
C TYR A 354 8.95 7.15 19.11
N LEU A 355 10.12 6.50 19.20
CA LEU A 355 11.36 7.13 19.67
C LEU A 355 11.80 8.28 18.74
N ASP A 356 11.73 8.07 17.42
CA ASP A 356 12.08 9.10 16.43
C ASP A 356 11.14 10.32 16.54
N ASP A 357 9.85 10.08 16.72
CA ASP A 357 8.83 11.11 16.97
C ASP A 357 9.14 11.92 18.24
N GLN A 358 9.60 11.25 19.31
CA GLN A 358 9.97 11.92 20.56
C GLN A 358 11.26 12.74 20.41
N ASN A 359 12.27 12.20 19.72
CA ASN A 359 13.53 12.90 19.50
C ASN A 359 13.33 14.13 18.62
N ALA A 360 12.50 14.05 17.58
CA ALA A 360 12.14 15.18 16.75
C ALA A 360 11.44 16.30 17.55
N LYS A 361 10.63 15.96 18.55
CA LYS A 361 10.01 16.94 19.46
C LYS A 361 11.03 17.60 20.37
N LYS A 362 11.91 16.82 20.99
CA LYS A 362 12.98 17.36 21.87
C LYS A 362 13.87 18.34 21.11
N ASN A 363 14.28 17.99 19.88
CA ASN A 363 15.11 18.86 19.05
C ASN A 363 14.38 20.16 18.68
N LYS A 364 13.08 20.12 18.37
CA LYS A 364 12.29 21.34 18.10
C LYS A 364 12.16 22.24 19.33
N SER A 365 11.93 21.66 20.50
CA SER A 365 11.89 22.42 21.76
C SER A 365 13.23 23.08 22.06
N TYR A 366 14.34 22.36 21.89
CA TYR A 366 15.68 22.90 22.10
C TYR A 366 16.01 24.06 21.14
N VAL A 367 15.69 23.94 19.85
CA VAL A 367 15.88 25.02 18.86
C VAL A 367 15.03 26.25 19.20
N LEU A 368 13.81 26.07 19.70
CA LEU A 368 12.94 27.17 20.15
C LEU A 368 13.46 27.86 21.41
N GLU A 369 14.07 27.13 22.34
CA GLU A 369 14.70 27.70 23.55
C GLU A 369 15.98 28.48 23.21
N VAL A 370 16.85 27.94 22.36
CA VAL A 370 18.07 28.64 21.90
C VAL A 370 17.72 29.92 21.12
N SER A 371 16.74 29.85 20.22
CA SER A 371 16.29 31.01 19.46
C SER A 371 15.63 32.11 20.32
N LYS A 372 15.04 31.77 21.47
CA LYS A 372 14.54 32.77 22.42
C LYS A 372 15.68 33.39 23.22
N GLY A 373 16.67 32.60 23.62
CA GLY A 373 17.85 33.08 24.34
C GLY A 373 18.71 34.06 23.53
N GLU A 374 18.78 33.92 22.20
CA GLU A 374 19.52 34.85 21.33
C GLU A 374 18.79 36.18 21.04
N VAL A 375 17.47 36.26 21.24
CA VAL A 375 16.67 37.48 20.99
C VAL A 375 16.58 38.37 22.23
N GLU A 376 16.91 37.85 23.41
CA GLU A 376 16.91 38.58 24.68
C GLU A 376 18.29 39.16 25.09
N ILE A 377 19.29 39.15 24.20
CA ILE A 377 20.65 39.69 24.45
C ILE A 377 20.84 41.07 23.83
#